data_AF-A0A2W4S7R9-F1
#
_entry.id   AF-A0A2W4S7R9-F1
#
_cell.length_a   1.000
_cell.length_b   1.000
_cell.length_c   1.000
_cell.angle_alpha   90.00
_cell.angle_beta   90.00
_cell.angle_gamma   90.00
#
_symmetry.space_group_name_H-M   'P 1'
#
loop_
_entity.id
_entity.type
_entity.pdbx_description
1 polymer ?
#
loop_
_entity_poly.entity_id
_entity_poly.type
_entity_poly.pdbx_seq_one_letter_code
_entity_poly.pdbx_strand_id
1 'polypeptide(L)'
;MTGLALVLGHRLDPTANAVAAALEQRGGWQVVRRDITALAAARWQHRLAPEGTTATDVDSDGIAIGAPDVVFNRLGAVQALAFPGWSAVDRDYGHAEWLALLVSWLNALGRRVVGAPRGSELCGPAPRPWLWQAAAAAAGLGVHPAGA
;
A
#
# COMPACT_ATOMS: atom_id res chain seq x y z
N MET A 1 5.79 20.12 -15.95
CA MET A 1 4.58 19.43 -15.46
C MET A 1 4.93 18.80 -14.12
N THR A 2 4.11 19.02 -13.10
CA THR A 2 4.30 18.43 -11.78
C THR A 2 3.68 17.03 -11.78
N GLY A 3 4.44 15.99 -11.43
CA GLY A 3 3.92 14.63 -11.30
C GLY A 3 3.23 14.41 -9.95
N LEU A 4 2.35 13.41 -9.85
CA LEU A 4 1.71 13.01 -8.59
C LEU A 4 2.48 11.85 -7.96
N ALA A 5 3.04 12.08 -6.78
CA ALA A 5 3.69 11.04 -5.97
C ALA A 5 2.82 10.70 -4.76
N LEU A 6 2.41 9.45 -4.65
CA LEU A 6 1.61 8.95 -3.54
C LEU A 6 2.49 8.17 -2.56
N VAL A 7 2.49 8.57 -1.29
CA VAL A 7 3.21 7.89 -0.22
C VAL A 7 2.20 7.28 0.74
N LEU A 8 2.14 5.96 0.79
CA LEU A 8 1.22 5.21 1.62
C LEU A 8 1.95 4.62 2.82
N GLY A 9 1.45 4.87 4.02
CA GLY A 9 2.04 4.36 5.26
C GLY A 9 1.47 5.06 6.48
N HIS A 10 1.67 4.47 7.66
CA HIS A 10 1.22 5.08 8.91
C HIS A 10 1.84 6.47 9.09
N ARG A 11 1.09 7.42 9.67
CA ARG A 11 1.55 8.81 9.89
C ARG A 11 2.88 8.91 10.67
N LEU A 12 3.17 7.93 11.53
CA LEU A 12 4.40 7.84 12.32
C LEU A 12 5.49 6.98 11.67
N ASP A 13 5.31 6.48 10.44
CA ASP A 13 6.35 5.71 9.75
C ASP A 13 7.52 6.64 9.35
N PRO A 14 8.71 6.50 9.96
CA PRO A 14 9.84 7.38 9.69
C PRO A 14 10.36 7.24 8.25
N THR A 15 10.24 6.07 7.64
CA THR A 15 10.67 5.83 6.26
C THR A 15 9.72 6.51 5.29
N ALA A 16 8.40 6.37 5.51
CA ALA A 16 7.40 7.06 4.70
C ALA A 16 7.56 8.59 4.80
N ASN A 17 7.81 9.10 6.02
CA ASN A 17 8.08 10.52 6.26
C ASN A 17 9.32 11.00 5.49
N ALA A 18 10.43 10.26 5.57
CA ALA A 18 11.67 10.64 4.90
C ALA A 18 11.55 10.64 3.38
N VAL A 19 10.85 9.65 2.79
CA VAL A 19 10.63 9.59 1.34
C VAL A 19 9.76 10.75 0.87
N ALA A 20 8.68 11.09 1.59
CA ALA A 20 7.85 12.24 1.25
C ALA A 20 8.66 13.55 1.27
N ALA A 21 9.43 13.79 2.34
CA ALA A 21 10.27 14.98 2.46
C ALA A 21 11.31 15.06 1.34
N ALA A 22 11.93 13.93 0.96
CA ALA A 22 12.90 13.89 -0.14
C ALA A 22 12.26 14.22 -1.49
N LEU A 23 11.03 13.76 -1.75
CA LEU A 23 10.29 14.08 -2.97
C LEU A 23 9.89 15.56 -3.02
N GLU A 24 9.43 16.12 -1.90
CA GLU A 24 9.11 17.54 -1.77
C GLU A 24 10.35 18.42 -2.02
N GLN A 25 11.49 18.08 -1.40
CA GLN A 25 12.75 18.81 -1.57
C GLN A 25 13.29 18.76 -2.99
N ARG A 26 13.15 17.61 -3.67
CA ARG A 26 13.57 17.46 -5.07
C ARG A 26 12.73 18.32 -6.02
N GLY A 27 11.51 18.67 -5.63
CA GLY A 27 10.57 19.42 -6.45
C GLY A 27 10.05 18.62 -7.65
N GLY A 28 9.09 19.20 -8.36
CA GLY A 28 8.45 18.56 -9.52
C GLY A 28 7.40 17.50 -9.18
N TRP A 29 7.09 17.31 -7.89
CA TRP A 29 6.07 16.40 -7.40
C TRP A 29 5.02 17.13 -6.57
N GLN A 30 3.76 16.78 -6.78
CA GLN A 30 2.70 16.94 -5.80
C GLN A 30 2.74 15.69 -4.93
N VAL A 31 3.19 15.83 -3.69
CA VAL A 31 3.30 14.70 -2.76
C VAL A 31 2.01 14.58 -1.98
N VAL A 32 1.35 13.43 -2.07
CA VAL A 32 0.15 13.09 -1.31
C VAL A 32 0.49 11.94 -0.38
N ARG A 33 0.20 12.13 0.92
CA ARG A 33 0.47 11.13 1.95
C ARG A 33 -0.83 10.58 2.51
N ARG A 34 -0.98 9.26 2.58
CA ARG A 34 -2.17 8.62 3.17
C ARG A 34 -1.81 7.40 4.00
N ASP A 35 -2.47 7.26 5.14
CA ASP A 35 -2.47 6.02 5.91
C ASP A 35 -3.74 5.21 5.62
N ILE A 36 -3.83 4.02 6.23
CA ILE A 36 -4.96 3.11 6.02
C ILE A 36 -6.30 3.72 6.46
N THR A 37 -6.29 4.59 7.47
CA THR A 37 -7.49 5.23 8.01
C THR A 37 -7.98 6.32 7.06
N ALA A 38 -7.07 7.15 6.54
CA ALA A 38 -7.41 8.17 5.55
C ALA A 38 -7.91 7.56 4.23
N LEU A 39 -7.37 6.40 3.84
CA LEU A 39 -7.88 5.65 2.70
C LEU A 39 -9.27 5.06 2.97
N ALA A 40 -9.52 4.52 4.17
CA ALA A 40 -10.84 3.96 4.50
C ALA A 40 -11.93 5.03 4.62
N ALA A 41 -11.57 6.25 5.00
CA ALA A 41 -12.48 7.40 5.04
C ALA A 41 -12.68 8.06 3.66
N ALA A 42 -11.87 7.68 2.66
CA ALA A 42 -11.94 8.25 1.32
C ALA A 42 -13.21 7.82 0.58
N ARG A 43 -13.58 8.58 -0.45
CA ARG A 43 -14.62 8.20 -1.40
C ARG A 43 -13.99 7.38 -2.51
N TRP A 44 -14.43 6.12 -2.62
CA TRP A 44 -13.94 5.18 -3.63
C TRP A 44 -14.97 4.99 -4.73
N GLN A 45 -14.47 4.90 -5.96
CA GLN A 45 -15.18 4.27 -7.07
C GLN A 45 -14.23 3.30 -7.74
N HIS A 46 -14.45 2.01 -7.54
CA HIS A 46 -13.68 0.95 -8.19
C HIS A 46 -14.58 0.23 -9.19
N ARG A 47 -14.19 0.28 -10.46
CA ARG A 47 -14.93 -0.33 -11.57
C ARG A 47 -14.08 -1.46 -12.14
N LEU A 48 -14.66 -2.65 -12.23
CA LEU A 48 -14.08 -3.80 -12.91
C LEU A 48 -14.80 -3.99 -14.24
N ALA A 49 -14.05 -4.00 -15.32
CA ALA A 49 -14.58 -4.28 -16.64
C ALA A 49 -14.50 -5.81 -16.94
N PRO A 50 -15.36 -6.36 -17.83
CA PRO A 50 -15.49 -7.80 -18.06
C PRO A 50 -14.20 -8.56 -18.41
N GLU A 51 -13.26 -7.87 -19.03
CA GLU A 51 -11.94 -8.31 -19.48
C GLU A 51 -10.87 -8.23 -18.38
N GLY A 52 -11.26 -7.82 -17.18
CA GLY A 52 -10.40 -7.79 -16.00
C GLY A 52 -9.61 -6.49 -15.80
N THR A 53 -9.84 -5.46 -16.62
CA THR A 53 -9.26 -4.14 -16.34
C THR A 53 -10.01 -3.45 -15.21
N THR A 54 -9.27 -2.71 -14.38
CA THR A 54 -9.85 -1.94 -13.29
C THR A 54 -9.58 -0.45 -13.47
N ALA A 55 -10.59 0.36 -13.16
CA ALA A 55 -10.47 1.81 -13.04
C ALA A 55 -10.84 2.20 -11.61
N THR A 56 -9.97 2.96 -10.95
CA THR A 56 -10.17 3.37 -9.56
C THR A 56 -10.05 4.88 -9.44
N ASP A 57 -11.11 5.51 -8.96
CA ASP A 57 -11.10 6.90 -8.55
C ASP A 57 -11.16 6.95 -7.02
N VAL A 58 -10.23 7.69 -6.41
CA VAL A 58 -10.17 7.86 -4.96
C VAL A 58 -10.12 9.34 -4.65
N ASP A 59 -11.08 9.84 -3.88
CA ASP A 59 -11.03 11.18 -3.30
C ASP A 59 -10.82 11.04 -1.79
N SER A 60 -9.66 11.49 -1.32
CA SER A 60 -9.34 11.47 0.10
C SER A 60 -9.11 12.90 0.58
N ASP A 61 -10.00 13.39 1.43
CA ASP A 61 -10.01 14.76 1.96
C ASP A 61 -10.01 15.85 0.87
N GLY A 62 -10.78 15.63 -0.22
CA GLY A 62 -10.87 16.57 -1.35
C GLY A 62 -9.67 16.52 -2.30
N ILE A 63 -8.75 15.58 -2.08
CA ILE A 63 -7.61 15.33 -2.97
C ILE A 63 -7.94 14.12 -3.83
N ALA A 64 -8.13 14.37 -5.13
CA ALA A 64 -8.29 13.33 -6.13
C ALA A 64 -6.96 12.58 -6.32
N ILE A 65 -6.90 11.37 -5.78
CA ILE A 65 -5.86 10.38 -6.07
C ILE A 65 -6.33 9.63 -7.31
N GLY A 66 -6.05 10.22 -8.48
CA GLY A 66 -6.32 9.59 -9.77
C GLY A 66 -5.33 8.46 -10.05
N ALA A 67 -4.64 8.54 -11.19
CA ALA A 67 -3.56 7.61 -11.52
C ALA A 67 -2.20 8.21 -11.12
N PRO A 68 -1.69 7.99 -9.89
CA PRO A 68 -0.38 8.51 -9.50
C PRO A 68 0.71 8.03 -10.45
N ASP A 69 1.72 8.87 -10.64
CA ASP A 69 2.89 8.56 -11.47
C ASP A 69 3.83 7.60 -10.75
N VAL A 70 3.93 7.74 -9.42
CA VAL A 70 4.71 6.86 -8.56
C VAL A 70 4.00 6.67 -7.21
N VAL A 71 4.09 5.45 -6.67
CA VAL A 71 3.58 5.10 -5.36
C VAL A 71 4.69 4.47 -4.54
N PHE A 72 4.91 5.00 -3.33
CA PHE A 72 5.70 4.32 -2.31
C PHE A 72 4.77 3.73 -1.27
N ASN A 73 4.61 2.42 -1.30
CA ASN A 73 3.65 1.71 -0.48
C ASN A 73 4.33 1.03 0.71
N ARG A 74 3.89 1.40 1.91
CA ARG A 74 4.27 0.81 3.19
C ARG A 74 3.05 0.58 4.07
N LEU A 75 1.88 0.38 3.47
CA LEU A 75 0.70 0.01 4.23
C LEU A 75 0.96 -1.29 4.99
N GLY A 76 0.80 -1.23 6.31
CA GLY A 76 0.79 -2.42 7.16
C GLY A 76 -0.55 -3.15 7.04
N ALA A 77 -0.70 -4.20 7.85
CA ALA A 77 -1.99 -4.88 7.97
C ALA A 77 -3.12 -3.86 8.17
N VAL A 78 -4.29 -4.13 7.58
CA VAL A 78 -5.52 -3.43 7.92
C VAL A 78 -5.80 -3.75 9.38
N GLN A 79 -5.22 -2.98 10.31
CA GLN A 79 -5.69 -2.99 11.68
C GLN A 79 -7.16 -2.67 11.59
N ALA A 80 -7.96 -3.61 12.10
CA ALA A 80 -9.39 -3.68 11.95
C ALA A 80 -9.96 -2.26 11.81
N LEU A 81 -10.42 -1.92 10.60
CA LEU A 81 -11.31 -0.78 10.47
C LEU A 81 -12.37 -1.02 11.52
N ALA A 82 -12.40 -0.15 12.52
CA ALA A 82 -13.40 -0.24 13.55
C ALA A 82 -14.69 0.07 12.81
N PHE A 83 -15.46 -0.97 12.50
CA PHE A 83 -16.84 -0.84 12.07
C PHE A 83 -17.70 -0.93 13.33
N PRO A 84 -17.79 0.15 14.13
CA PRO A 84 -18.52 0.12 15.38
C PRO A 84 -19.98 -0.25 15.10
N GLY A 85 -20.50 -1.18 15.89
CA GLY A 85 -21.88 -1.64 15.77
C GLY A 85 -22.12 -2.76 14.72
N TRP A 86 -21.11 -3.15 13.94
CA TRP A 86 -21.23 -4.29 13.02
C TRP A 86 -21.08 -5.61 13.77
N SER A 87 -21.70 -6.69 13.28
CA SER A 87 -21.50 -8.04 13.82
C SER A 87 -20.05 -8.52 13.57
N ALA A 88 -19.61 -9.58 14.25
CA ALA A 88 -18.28 -10.16 13.98
C ALA A 88 -18.14 -10.61 12.52
N VAL A 89 -19.18 -11.26 11.98
CA VAL A 89 -19.22 -11.76 10.60
C VAL A 89 -19.11 -10.61 9.60
N ASP A 90 -19.88 -9.53 9.81
CA ASP A 90 -19.84 -8.37 8.90
C ASP A 90 -18.50 -7.64 8.96
N ARG A 91 -17.86 -7.58 10.14
CA ARG A 91 -16.52 -7.00 10.29
C ARG A 91 -15.48 -7.79 9.51
N ASP A 92 -15.49 -9.12 9.65
CA ASP A 92 -14.56 -10.00 8.94
C ASP A 92 -14.75 -9.89 7.42
N TYR A 93 -16.02 -9.87 6.97
CA TYR A 93 -16.36 -9.66 5.57
C TYR A 93 -15.89 -8.28 5.07
N GLY A 94 -16.19 -7.21 5.81
CA GLY A 94 -15.77 -5.86 5.47
C GLY A 94 -14.24 -5.70 5.41
N HIS A 95 -13.49 -6.37 6.29
CA HIS A 95 -12.03 -6.41 6.23
C HIS A 95 -11.52 -7.14 4.98
N ALA A 96 -12.13 -8.27 4.62
CA ALA A 96 -11.77 -9.02 3.43
C ALA A 96 -12.01 -8.20 2.15
N GLU A 97 -13.17 -7.56 2.03
CA GLU A 97 -13.51 -6.70 0.88
C GLU A 97 -12.60 -5.47 0.81
N TRP A 98 -12.31 -4.83 1.94
CA TRP A 98 -11.38 -3.69 1.98
C TRP A 98 -9.96 -4.08 1.57
N LEU A 99 -9.47 -5.22 2.06
CA LEU A 99 -8.18 -5.77 1.64
C LEU A 99 -8.18 -6.07 0.14
N ALA A 100 -9.23 -6.72 -0.37
CA ALA A 100 -9.35 -7.05 -1.79
C ALA A 100 -9.36 -5.80 -2.68
N LEU A 101 -10.08 -4.76 -2.29
CA LEU A 101 -10.11 -3.47 -2.98
C LEU A 101 -8.72 -2.84 -3.05
N LEU A 102 -8.01 -2.75 -1.91
CA LEU A 102 -6.67 -2.16 -1.87
C LEU A 102 -5.65 -2.96 -2.68
N VAL A 103 -5.70 -4.30 -2.60
CA VAL A 103 -4.82 -5.18 -3.38
C VAL A 103 -5.11 -5.03 -4.88
N SER A 104 -6.38 -5.01 -5.28
CA SER A 104 -6.80 -4.80 -6.67
C SER A 104 -6.31 -3.46 -7.21
N TRP A 105 -6.56 -2.38 -6.47
CA TRP A 105 -6.13 -1.03 -6.83
C TRP A 105 -4.61 -0.92 -6.96
N LEU A 106 -3.84 -1.38 -5.97
CA LEU A 106 -2.38 -1.31 -6.01
C LEU A 106 -1.78 -2.17 -7.13
N ASN A 107 -2.35 -3.35 -7.40
CA ASN A 107 -1.90 -4.18 -8.52
C ASN A 107 -2.16 -3.52 -9.89
N ALA A 108 -3.29 -2.82 -10.04
CA ALA A 108 -3.62 -2.10 -11.27
C ALA A 108 -2.63 -0.98 -11.60
N LEU A 109 -1.98 -0.39 -10.59
CA LEU A 109 -0.94 0.63 -10.76
C LEU A 109 0.41 0.04 -11.24
N GLY A 110 0.59 -1.29 -11.13
CA GLY A 110 1.70 -2.03 -11.70
C GLY A 110 3.08 -1.50 -11.31
N ARG A 111 3.93 -1.26 -12.31
CA ARG A 111 5.34 -0.83 -12.11
C ARG A 111 5.53 0.50 -11.39
N ARG A 112 4.45 1.26 -11.18
CA ARG A 112 4.50 2.54 -10.45
C ARG A 112 4.61 2.34 -8.95
N VAL A 113 4.30 1.14 -8.44
CA VAL A 113 4.28 0.84 -7.01
C VAL A 113 5.59 0.21 -6.56
N VAL A 114 6.33 0.95 -5.73
CA VAL A 114 7.39 0.41 -4.90
C VAL A 114 6.75 -0.14 -3.62
N GLY A 115 7.04 -1.40 -3.27
CA GLY A 115 6.34 -2.11 -2.20
C GLY A 115 4.98 -2.68 -2.65
N ALA A 116 4.92 -3.22 -3.86
CA ALA A 116 3.68 -3.81 -4.41
C ALA A 116 3.09 -4.88 -3.47
N PRO A 117 1.75 -4.98 -3.38
CA PRO A 117 1.10 -6.01 -2.55
C PRO A 117 1.43 -7.42 -3.05
N ARG A 118 1.36 -8.40 -2.16
CA ARG A 118 1.52 -9.82 -2.52
C ARG A 118 0.56 -10.70 -1.73
N GLY A 119 -0.28 -11.46 -2.44
CA GLY A 119 -1.27 -12.33 -1.81
C GLY A 119 -2.19 -11.53 -0.88
N SER A 120 -2.18 -11.85 0.41
CA SER A 120 -2.94 -11.16 1.46
C SER A 120 -2.19 -10.00 2.13
N GLU A 121 -0.95 -9.70 1.71
CA GLU A 121 -0.14 -8.61 2.27
C GLU A 121 -0.25 -7.34 1.42
N LEU A 122 -0.57 -6.21 2.07
CA LEU A 122 -0.70 -4.92 1.41
C LEU A 122 0.62 -4.33 0.92
N CYS A 123 1.76 -4.75 1.48
CA CYS A 123 3.08 -4.27 1.09
C CYS A 123 4.04 -5.47 1.08
N GLY A 124 4.74 -5.70 -0.04
CA GLY A 124 5.63 -6.84 -0.20
C GLY A 124 7.10 -6.48 -0.50
N PRO A 125 8.05 -7.39 -0.22
CA PRO A 125 7.93 -8.53 0.69
C PRO A 125 8.45 -8.14 2.09
N ALA A 126 7.84 -8.68 3.14
CA ALA A 126 8.49 -8.89 4.44
C ALA A 126 8.79 -10.40 4.60
N PRO A 127 9.76 -10.97 3.84
CA PRO A 127 10.08 -12.39 3.97
C PRO A 127 10.37 -12.70 5.43
N ARG A 128 9.80 -13.82 5.90
CA ARG A 128 10.19 -14.38 7.19
C ARG A 128 11.72 -14.52 7.22
N PRO A 129 12.38 -14.32 8.37
CA PRO A 129 13.85 -14.28 8.43
C PRO A 129 14.56 -15.45 7.72
N TRP A 130 14.00 -16.65 7.79
CA TRP A 130 14.55 -17.82 7.10
C TRP A 130 14.43 -17.79 5.57
N LEU A 131 13.39 -17.15 5.02
CA LEU A 131 13.26 -16.95 3.57
C LEU A 131 14.31 -15.95 3.08
N TRP A 132 14.60 -14.92 3.88
CA TRP A 132 15.73 -14.02 3.60
C TRP A 132 17.07 -14.75 3.63
N GLN A 133 17.30 -15.62 4.62
CA GLN A 133 18.51 -16.44 4.68
C GLN A 133 18.61 -17.38 3.48
N ALA A 134 17.54 -18.08 3.10
CA ALA A 134 17.54 -18.94 1.93
C ALA A 134 17.84 -18.15 0.64
N ALA A 135 17.24 -16.98 0.46
CA ALA A 135 17.51 -16.12 -0.69
C ALA A 135 18.95 -15.58 -0.70
N ALA A 136 19.48 -15.17 0.45
CA ALA A 136 20.84 -14.70 0.60
C ALA A 136 21.86 -15.81 0.29
N ALA A 137 21.65 -17.02 0.82
CA ALA A 137 22.48 -18.19 0.54
C ALA A 137 22.44 -18.57 -0.96
N ALA A 138 21.25 -18.56 -1.58
CA ALA A 138 21.09 -18.82 -3.01
C ALA A 138 21.80 -17.76 -3.89
N ALA A 139 21.94 -16.53 -3.38
CA ALA A 139 22.70 -15.46 -4.03
C ALA A 139 24.21 -15.49 -3.72
N GLY A 140 24.70 -16.47 -2.96
CA GLY A 140 26.11 -16.58 -2.57
C GLY A 140 26.54 -15.63 -1.46
N LEU A 141 25.60 -15.00 -0.75
CA LEU A 141 25.89 -14.16 0.41
C LEU A 141 26.09 -15.05 1.65
N GLY A 142 27.07 -14.70 2.49
CA GLY A 142 27.27 -15.36 3.77
C GLY A 142 26.03 -15.19 4.66
N VAL A 143 25.47 -16.32 5.10
CA VAL A 143 24.34 -16.33 6.04
C VAL A 143 24.81 -16.79 7.41
N HIS A 144 24.55 -15.99 8.43
CA HIS A 144 24.67 -16.44 9.80
C HIS A 144 23.33 -17.07 10.22
N PRO A 145 23.33 -18.24 10.88
CA PRO A 145 22.12 -18.74 11.51
C PRO A 145 21.61 -17.64 12.46
N ALA A 146 20.30 -17.33 12.38
CA ALA A 146 19.70 -16.43 13.35
C ALA A 146 19.85 -17.07 14.73
N GLY A 147 20.22 -16.27 15.74
CA GLY A 147 20.70 -16.70 17.05
C GLY A 147 19.97 -17.89 17.70
N ALA A 148 20.77 -18.72 18.37
CA ALA A 148 20.34 -19.56 19.48
C ALA A 148 19.76 -18.70 20.63
#